data_AF-A0A6A6MEK6-F1
#
_entry.id   AF-A0A6A6MEK6-F1
#
_cell.length_a   1.000
_cell.length_b   1.000
_cell.length_c   1.000
_cell.angle_alpha   90.00
_cell.angle_beta   90.00
_cell.angle_gamma   90.00
#
_symmetry.space_group_name_H-M   'P 1'
#
loop_
_entity.id
_entity.type
_entity.pdbx_description
1 polymer ?
#
loop_
_entity_poly.entity_id
_entity_poly.type
_entity_poly.pdbx_seq_one_letter_code
_entity_poly.pdbx_strand_id
1 'polypeptide(L)'
;MGSPNHDSPSFLSNKSSKIFVAGHRGLVGSAIVRKFQVLGFTNLILRTHAEFDLTRQSDVESFFSTEKPEFVILAAAKVGGIHANNTYPADFIAINLQIQTNVIDSSYRHGVKKLLFLGSSCIYPKLAPQPIPENALLTGPLEPTNECGLEHVNVGSGKEVTIKELAESMKEVVGFEGELVWDTSKPDGTPRKLMDSSKLLGLGWMPKISLKDGLIDTYKWYVENVIKQ
;
A
#
# COMPACT_ATOMS: atom_id res chain seq x y z
N MET A 1 21.05 -23.42 -13.48
CA MET A 1 19.99 -22.77 -12.70
C MET A 1 20.35 -22.95 -11.23
N GLY A 2 20.92 -21.92 -10.60
CA GLY A 2 21.29 -21.98 -9.19
C GLY A 2 20.05 -21.85 -8.32
N SER A 3 19.86 -22.79 -7.39
CA SER A 3 18.86 -22.67 -6.33
C SER A 3 19.04 -21.33 -5.60
N PRO A 4 17.96 -20.61 -5.25
CA PRO A 4 18.10 -19.40 -4.46
C PRO A 4 18.71 -19.78 -3.10
N ASN A 5 19.90 -19.23 -2.80
CA ASN A 5 20.55 -19.36 -1.50
C ASN A 5 19.60 -18.86 -0.41
N HIS A 6 19.08 -19.78 0.41
CA HIS A 6 18.23 -19.50 1.57
C HIS A 6 19.02 -18.97 2.78
N ASP A 7 20.33 -18.77 2.66
CA ASP A 7 21.23 -18.39 3.76
C ASP A 7 21.34 -16.88 4.03
N SER A 8 20.55 -16.05 3.36
CA SER A 8 20.47 -14.63 3.73
C SER A 8 19.70 -14.48 5.04
N PRO A 9 20.24 -13.84 6.09
CA PRO A 9 19.50 -13.62 7.32
C PRO A 9 18.19 -12.90 7.00
N SER A 10 17.08 -13.45 7.50
CA SER A 10 15.74 -12.88 7.31
C SER A 10 15.74 -11.39 7.65
N PHE A 11 15.10 -10.55 6.83
CA PHE A 11 14.91 -9.12 7.11
C PHE A 11 14.44 -8.85 8.55
N LEU A 12 13.69 -9.78 9.15
CA LEU A 12 13.16 -9.67 10.50
C LEU A 12 14.19 -9.93 11.62
N SER A 13 15.38 -10.47 11.33
CA SER A 13 16.36 -10.85 12.34
C SER A 13 17.20 -9.66 12.83
N ASN A 14 17.53 -8.71 11.97
CA ASN A 14 18.32 -7.53 12.34
C ASN A 14 17.44 -6.33 12.68
N LYS A 15 17.20 -6.10 13.97
CA LYS A 15 16.34 -5.01 14.46
C LYS A 15 16.97 -3.63 14.40
N SER A 16 18.29 -3.54 14.30
CA SER A 16 19.01 -2.27 14.17
C SER A 16 19.23 -1.85 12.71
N SER A 17 18.77 -2.65 11.74
CA SER A 17 18.85 -2.30 10.32
C SER A 17 18.19 -0.97 10.04
N LYS A 18 18.85 -0.15 9.22
CA LYS A 18 18.41 1.21 8.94
C LYS A 18 17.32 1.21 7.87
N ILE A 19 16.09 1.54 8.26
CA ILE A 19 14.91 1.44 7.38
C ILE A 19 14.33 2.83 7.14
N PHE A 20 14.30 3.26 5.88
CA PHE A 20 13.59 4.48 5.48
C PHE A 20 12.14 4.17 5.13
N VAL A 21 11.19 4.86 5.77
CA VAL A 21 9.75 4.75 5.45
C VAL A 21 9.27 6.07 4.86
N ALA A 22 9.23 6.15 3.54
CA ALA A 22 8.68 7.29 2.83
C ALA A 22 7.16 7.33 3.02
N GLY A 23 6.59 8.50 3.36
CA GLY A 23 5.14 8.62 3.58
C GLY A 23 4.65 8.09 4.92
N HIS A 24 5.52 8.06 5.94
CA HIS A 24 5.25 7.47 7.25
C HIS A 24 4.04 8.04 8.02
N ARG A 25 3.55 9.25 7.68
CA ARG A 25 2.35 9.85 8.29
C ARG A 25 1.05 9.46 7.59
N GLY A 26 1.12 8.87 6.39
CA GLY A 26 -0.05 8.39 5.67
C GLY A 26 -0.69 7.19 6.37
N LEU A 27 -1.90 6.83 5.95
CA LEU A 27 -2.65 5.69 6.51
C LEU A 27 -1.80 4.41 6.53
N VAL A 28 -1.26 4.02 5.38
CA VAL A 28 -0.46 2.78 5.23
C VAL A 28 0.93 2.93 5.87
N GLY A 29 1.62 4.04 5.61
CA GLY A 29 2.96 4.29 6.15
C GLY A 29 2.98 4.28 7.68
N SER A 30 1.98 4.88 8.33
CA SER A 30 1.90 4.91 9.79
C SER A 30 1.61 3.54 10.39
N ALA A 31 0.81 2.71 9.71
CA ALA A 31 0.56 1.33 10.13
C ALA A 31 1.84 0.48 10.06
N ILE A 32 2.64 0.66 9.00
CA ILE A 32 3.94 -0.03 8.86
C ILE A 32 4.90 0.39 9.97
N VAL A 33 5.01 1.70 10.26
CA VAL A 33 5.86 2.19 11.36
C VAL A 33 5.43 1.61 12.70
N ARG A 34 4.14 1.65 13.04
CA ARG A 34 3.62 1.03 14.28
C ARG A 34 3.98 -0.46 14.34
N LYS A 35 3.85 -1.18 13.22
CA LYS A 35 4.19 -2.60 13.17
C LYS A 35 5.69 -2.85 13.37
N PHE A 36 6.56 -2.05 12.76
CA PHE A 36 8.00 -2.14 12.98
C PHE A 36 8.39 -1.87 14.42
N GLN A 37 7.80 -0.86 15.06
CA GLN A 37 8.01 -0.56 16.47
C GLN A 37 7.59 -1.75 17.37
N VAL A 38 6.41 -2.33 17.12
CA VAL A 38 5.94 -3.54 17.85
C VAL A 38 6.87 -4.74 17.62
N LEU A 39 7.48 -4.85 16.44
CA LEU A 39 8.46 -5.90 16.12
C LEU A 39 9.87 -5.60 16.65
N GLY A 40 10.07 -4.48 17.35
CA GLY A 40 11.31 -4.10 18.01
C GLY A 40 12.36 -3.45 17.10
N PHE A 41 12.00 -3.00 15.90
CA PHE A 41 12.94 -2.25 15.05
C PHE A 41 13.25 -0.89 15.66
N THR A 42 14.53 -0.55 15.75
CA THR A 42 15.00 0.64 16.48
C THR A 42 15.50 1.76 15.58
N ASN A 43 15.79 1.48 14.32
CA ASN A 43 16.49 2.40 13.42
C ASN A 43 15.61 2.79 12.22
N LEU A 44 14.48 3.44 12.49
CA LEU A 44 13.56 3.95 11.48
C LEU A 44 13.92 5.38 11.11
N ILE A 45 14.24 5.64 9.84
CA ILE A 45 14.40 6.99 9.31
C ILE A 45 13.03 7.47 8.84
N LEU A 46 12.53 8.53 9.49
CA LEU A 46 11.24 9.14 9.20
C LEU A 46 11.46 10.62 8.87
N ARG A 47 10.92 11.08 7.74
CA ARG A 47 10.92 12.49 7.32
C ARG A 47 9.53 12.89 6.86
N THR A 48 9.12 14.08 7.26
CA THR A 48 7.89 14.72 6.80
C THR A 48 8.14 15.43 5.47
N HIS A 49 7.07 15.74 4.74
CA HIS A 49 7.17 16.51 3.50
C HIS A 49 7.80 17.90 3.70
N ALA A 50 7.62 18.51 4.88
CA ALA A 50 8.20 19.82 5.19
C ALA A 50 9.73 19.75 5.38
N GLU A 51 10.25 18.60 5.81
CA GLU A 51 11.68 18.38 6.01
C GLU A 51 12.36 17.83 4.75
N PHE A 52 11.61 17.15 3.89
CA PHE A 52 12.15 16.37 2.78
C PHE A 52 11.12 16.21 1.66
N ASP A 53 11.30 16.95 0.57
CA ASP A 53 10.46 16.86 -0.62
C ASP A 53 10.98 15.77 -1.56
N LEU A 54 10.21 14.68 -1.64
CA LEU A 54 10.54 13.52 -2.48
C LEU A 54 10.45 13.80 -3.99
N THR A 55 9.86 14.93 -4.41
CA THR A 55 9.82 15.34 -5.82
C THR A 55 11.12 16.00 -6.28
N ARG A 56 11.95 16.47 -5.33
CA ARG A 56 13.22 17.16 -5.60
C ARG A 56 14.36 16.16 -5.67
N GLN A 57 14.82 15.86 -6.88
CA GLN A 57 15.89 14.88 -7.12
C GLN A 57 17.14 15.12 -6.28
N SER A 58 17.65 16.36 -6.24
CA SER A 58 18.84 16.74 -5.47
C SER A 58 18.75 16.43 -3.98
N ASP A 59 17.54 16.61 -3.42
CA ASP A 59 17.30 16.44 -1.99
C ASP A 59 17.27 14.94 -1.67
N VAL A 60 16.66 14.14 -2.56
CA VAL A 60 16.63 12.68 -2.44
C VAL A 60 18.04 12.09 -2.56
N GLU A 61 18.81 12.51 -3.56
CA GLU A 61 20.20 12.05 -3.73
C GLU A 61 21.06 12.40 -2.50
N SER A 62 20.94 13.63 -2.01
CA SER A 62 21.66 14.09 -0.81
C SER A 62 21.26 13.28 0.43
N PHE A 63 19.95 13.04 0.62
CA PHE A 63 19.43 12.21 1.70
C PHE A 63 19.98 10.78 1.65
N PHE A 64 19.93 10.11 0.50
CA PHE A 64 20.42 8.73 0.37
C PHE A 64 21.94 8.63 0.54
N SER A 65 22.71 9.62 0.08
CA SER A 65 24.16 9.68 0.27
C SER A 65 24.56 9.83 1.75
N THR A 66 23.76 10.56 2.53
CA THR A 66 24.02 10.84 3.94
C THR A 66 23.50 9.72 4.84
N GLU A 67 22.23 9.35 4.66
CA GLU A 67 21.55 8.42 5.55
C GLU A 67 21.88 6.96 5.22
N LYS A 68 22.14 6.63 3.96
CA LYS A 68 22.47 5.26 3.50
C LYS A 68 21.53 4.19 4.10
N PRO A 69 20.22 4.27 3.85
CA PRO A 69 19.28 3.26 4.32
C PRO A 69 19.63 1.88 3.78
N GLU A 70 19.49 0.84 4.59
CA GLU A 70 19.64 -0.54 4.13
C GLU A 70 18.38 -1.04 3.43
N PHE A 71 17.21 -0.57 3.89
CA PHE A 71 15.90 -0.94 3.37
C PHE A 71 15.01 0.28 3.17
N VAL A 72 14.16 0.23 2.15
CA VAL A 72 13.22 1.31 1.83
C VAL A 72 11.80 0.76 1.73
N ILE A 73 10.87 1.41 2.41
CA ILE A 73 9.43 1.25 2.22
C ILE A 73 8.91 2.53 1.54
N LEU A 74 8.51 2.42 0.28
CA LEU A 74 7.95 3.53 -0.48
C LEU A 74 6.43 3.53 -0.38
N ALA A 75 5.92 4.19 0.67
CA ALA A 75 4.50 4.41 0.91
C ALA A 75 4.05 5.86 0.64
N ALA A 76 4.97 6.73 0.22
CA ALA A 76 4.67 8.10 -0.18
C ALA A 76 4.05 8.11 -1.58
N ALA A 77 2.91 8.80 -1.71
CA ALA A 77 2.25 9.02 -2.99
C ALA A 77 1.32 10.24 -2.89
N LYS A 78 1.02 10.86 -4.03
CA LYS A 78 -0.13 11.76 -4.15
C LYS A 78 -1.38 10.91 -4.34
N VAL A 79 -2.26 10.90 -3.34
CA VAL A 79 -3.48 10.09 -3.28
C VAL A 79 -4.70 10.98 -3.09
N GLY A 80 -5.85 10.57 -3.61
CA GLY A 80 -7.13 11.25 -3.41
C GLY A 80 -8.30 10.43 -3.93
N GLY A 81 -9.53 10.92 -3.67
CA GLY A 81 -10.77 10.31 -4.16
C GLY A 81 -11.09 10.64 -5.62
N ILE A 82 -12.27 10.24 -6.08
CA ILE A 82 -12.73 10.41 -7.47
C ILE A 82 -12.62 11.87 -7.92
N HIS A 83 -13.13 12.81 -7.13
CA HIS A 83 -13.09 14.23 -7.46
C HIS A 83 -11.65 14.75 -7.63
N ALA A 84 -10.76 14.46 -6.68
CA ALA A 84 -9.37 14.93 -6.74
C ALA A 84 -8.60 14.37 -7.95
N ASN A 85 -8.80 13.10 -8.29
CA ASN A 85 -8.16 12.48 -9.47
C ASN A 85 -8.65 13.10 -10.78
N ASN A 86 -9.93 13.48 -10.85
CA ASN A 86 -10.49 14.11 -12.04
C ASN A 86 -10.09 15.60 -12.16
N THR A 87 -9.96 16.30 -11.04
CA THR A 87 -9.61 17.72 -11.02
C THR A 87 -8.13 17.97 -11.28
N TYR A 88 -7.23 17.11 -10.78
CA TYR A 88 -5.77 17.34 -10.83
C TYR A 88 -4.98 16.19 -11.49
N PRO A 89 -5.40 15.64 -12.64
CA PRO A 89 -4.79 14.43 -13.20
C PRO A 89 -3.28 14.59 -13.51
N ALA A 90 -2.87 15.77 -13.95
CA ALA A 90 -1.47 16.10 -14.22
C ALA A 90 -0.60 16.03 -12.95
N ASP A 91 -1.09 16.57 -11.83
CA ASP A 91 -0.38 16.53 -10.55
C ASP A 91 -0.23 15.09 -10.05
N PHE A 92 -1.30 14.30 -10.16
CA PHE A 92 -1.28 12.90 -9.73
C PHE A 92 -0.22 12.10 -10.50
N ILE A 93 -0.14 12.24 -11.83
CA ILE A 93 0.87 11.50 -12.60
C ILE A 93 2.28 12.07 -12.37
N ALA A 94 2.46 13.39 -12.44
CA ALA A 94 3.77 14.01 -12.36
C ALA A 94 4.43 13.79 -11.00
N ILE A 95 3.73 14.07 -9.91
CA ILE A 95 4.26 13.94 -8.54
C ILE A 95 4.59 12.48 -8.23
N ASN A 96 3.69 11.54 -8.56
CA ASN A 96 3.95 10.12 -8.28
C ASN A 96 5.13 9.58 -9.10
N LEU A 97 5.27 9.97 -10.37
CA LEU A 97 6.44 9.59 -11.17
C LEU A 97 7.74 10.16 -10.59
N GLN A 98 7.76 11.43 -10.19
CA GLN A 98 8.94 12.05 -9.57
C GLN A 98 9.33 11.34 -8.27
N ILE A 99 8.38 11.11 -7.36
CA ILE A 99 8.63 10.39 -6.11
C ILE A 99 9.19 8.99 -6.38
N GLN A 100 8.56 8.24 -7.29
CA GLN A 100 8.97 6.86 -7.60
C GLN A 100 10.35 6.81 -8.23
N THR A 101 10.58 7.60 -9.28
CA THR A 101 11.87 7.62 -10.00
C THR A 101 13.01 8.06 -9.10
N ASN A 102 12.85 9.16 -8.35
CA ASN A 102 13.89 9.67 -7.45
C ASN A 102 14.28 8.63 -6.39
N VAL A 103 13.29 8.01 -5.73
CA VAL A 103 13.53 7.07 -4.64
C VAL A 103 14.10 5.75 -5.15
N ILE A 104 13.57 5.21 -6.26
CA ILE A 104 14.04 3.94 -6.84
C ILE A 104 15.47 4.08 -7.36
N ASP A 105 15.76 5.13 -8.13
CA ASP A 105 17.11 5.37 -8.67
C ASP A 105 18.12 5.64 -7.54
N SER A 106 17.77 6.49 -6.57
CA SER A 106 18.65 6.74 -5.42
C SER A 106 18.89 5.50 -4.58
N SER A 107 17.88 4.62 -4.43
CA SER A 107 18.03 3.35 -3.74
C SER A 107 19.02 2.43 -4.44
N TYR A 108 18.94 2.33 -5.76
CA TYR A 108 19.88 1.56 -6.57
C TYR A 108 21.31 2.11 -6.46
N ARG A 109 21.50 3.42 -6.68
CA ARG A 109 22.83 4.07 -6.68
C ARG A 109 23.55 4.00 -5.33
N HIS A 110 22.80 3.96 -4.23
CA HIS A 110 23.36 3.96 -2.87
C HIS A 110 23.36 2.58 -2.21
N GLY A 111 23.06 1.52 -2.96
CA GLY A 111 23.21 0.15 -2.47
C GLY A 111 22.16 -0.28 -1.44
N VAL A 112 20.92 0.23 -1.53
CA VAL A 112 19.79 -0.28 -0.75
C VAL A 112 19.60 -1.76 -1.06
N LYS A 113 19.53 -2.60 -0.02
CA LYS A 113 19.44 -4.05 -0.16
C LYS A 113 18.08 -4.50 -0.71
N LYS A 114 17.01 -3.84 -0.27
CA LYS A 114 15.65 -4.12 -0.74
C LYS A 114 14.73 -2.91 -0.61
N LEU A 115 13.92 -2.70 -1.64
CA LEU A 115 12.85 -1.71 -1.66
C LEU A 115 11.49 -2.41 -1.79
N LEU A 116 10.51 -1.99 -1.00
CA LEU A 116 9.11 -2.38 -1.16
C LEU A 116 8.33 -1.15 -1.63
N PHE A 117 7.79 -1.22 -2.85
CA PHE A 117 6.91 -0.21 -3.41
C PHE A 117 5.45 -0.58 -3.18
N LEU A 118 4.66 0.38 -2.67
CA LEU A 118 3.23 0.18 -2.45
C LEU A 118 2.43 0.77 -3.62
N GLY A 119 1.94 -0.13 -4.47
CA GLY A 119 1.01 0.22 -5.56
C GLY A 119 -0.43 0.40 -5.07
N SER A 120 -1.37 0.31 -6.02
CA SER A 120 -2.80 0.39 -5.75
C SER A 120 -3.55 -0.61 -6.63
N SER A 121 -4.66 -1.17 -6.15
CA SER A 121 -5.52 -2.05 -6.95
C SER A 121 -6.19 -1.33 -8.12
N CYS A 122 -6.16 0.00 -8.15
CA CYS A 122 -6.66 0.81 -9.26
C CYS A 122 -5.79 0.74 -10.53
N ILE A 123 -4.63 0.07 -10.49
CA ILE A 123 -3.80 -0.17 -11.68
C ILE A 123 -4.45 -1.15 -12.67
N TYR A 124 -5.33 -2.02 -12.19
CA TYR A 124 -5.92 -3.06 -13.01
C TYR A 124 -6.98 -2.50 -13.96
N PRO A 125 -7.15 -3.10 -15.16
CA PRO A 125 -8.20 -2.74 -16.08
C PRO A 125 -9.59 -2.80 -15.42
N LYS A 126 -10.46 -1.85 -15.80
CA LYS A 126 -11.84 -1.75 -15.26
C LYS A 126 -12.64 -3.05 -15.42
N LEU A 127 -12.40 -3.80 -16.49
CA LEU A 127 -13.10 -5.03 -16.85
C LEU A 127 -12.21 -6.28 -16.73
N ALA A 128 -11.24 -6.26 -15.80
CA ALA A 128 -10.40 -7.42 -15.53
C ALA A 128 -11.22 -8.63 -15.04
N PRO A 129 -10.79 -9.87 -15.34
CA PRO A 129 -11.42 -11.08 -14.82
C PRO A 129 -11.42 -11.07 -13.28
N GLN A 130 -12.39 -11.77 -12.67
CA GLN A 130 -12.60 -11.79 -11.23
C GLN A 130 -12.45 -13.22 -10.67
N PRO A 131 -11.70 -13.45 -9.58
CA PRO A 131 -10.85 -12.47 -8.89
C PRO A 131 -9.68 -12.02 -9.79
N ILE A 132 -9.19 -10.78 -9.62
CA ILE A 132 -8.20 -10.14 -10.48
C ILE A 132 -6.80 -10.70 -10.17
N PRO A 133 -6.18 -11.50 -11.07
CA PRO A 133 -4.82 -12.00 -10.89
C PRO A 133 -3.78 -10.93 -11.22
N GLU A 134 -2.54 -11.09 -10.73
CA GLU A 134 -1.43 -10.18 -11.03
C GLU A 134 -1.13 -10.05 -12.54
N ASN A 135 -1.35 -11.12 -13.31
CA ASN A 135 -1.13 -11.09 -14.75
C ASN A 135 -2.20 -10.28 -15.52
N ALA A 136 -3.26 -9.80 -14.87
CA ALA A 136 -4.27 -8.94 -15.50
C ALA A 136 -3.80 -7.49 -15.71
N LEU A 137 -2.63 -7.11 -15.16
CA LEU A 137 -2.09 -5.76 -15.27
C LEU A 137 -1.74 -5.39 -16.72
N LEU A 138 -1.18 -6.34 -17.46
CA LEU A 138 -0.79 -6.16 -18.85
C LEU A 138 -1.65 -7.07 -19.74
N THR A 139 -1.91 -6.62 -20.97
CA THR A 139 -2.73 -7.38 -21.93
C THR A 139 -1.94 -8.45 -22.68
N GLY A 140 -0.67 -8.65 -22.35
CA GLY A 140 0.23 -9.61 -22.98
C GLY A 140 1.59 -9.68 -22.29
N PRO A 141 2.44 -10.67 -22.62
CA PRO A 141 3.79 -10.76 -22.11
C PRO A 141 4.63 -9.57 -22.60
N LEU A 142 5.61 -9.17 -21.79
CA LEU A 142 6.59 -8.20 -22.22
C LEU A 142 7.62 -8.86 -23.13
N GLU A 143 8.28 -8.07 -23.96
CA GLU A 143 9.51 -8.51 -24.64
C GLU A 143 10.52 -8.96 -23.59
N PRO A 144 11.15 -10.14 -23.71
CA PRO A 144 12.06 -10.66 -22.69
C PRO A 144 13.22 -9.72 -22.33
N THR A 145 13.67 -8.88 -23.26
CA THR A 145 14.71 -7.86 -23.02
C THR A 145 14.23 -6.69 -22.16
N ASN A 146 12.93 -6.51 -22.03
CA ASN A 146 12.28 -5.43 -21.28
C ASN A 146 11.73 -5.93 -19.93
N GLU A 147 11.74 -7.23 -19.67
CA GLU A 147 11.39 -7.79 -18.37
C GLU A 147 12.47 -7.46 -17.34
N CYS A 148 12.17 -6.48 -16.47
CA CYS A 148 13.08 -6.03 -15.41
C CYS A 148 13.03 -6.89 -14.14
N GLY A 149 12.34 -8.04 -14.16
CA GLY A 149 12.16 -8.93 -13.01
C GLY A 149 11.31 -8.34 -11.87
N LEU A 150 10.65 -7.20 -12.08
CA LEU A 150 9.71 -6.63 -11.12
C LEU A 150 8.44 -7.46 -11.08
N GLU A 151 8.26 -8.20 -9.98
CA GLU A 151 7.00 -8.85 -9.67
C GLU A 151 6.22 -8.07 -8.61
N HIS A 152 4.94 -7.83 -8.88
CA HIS A 152 4.01 -7.38 -7.85
C HIS A 152 3.28 -8.58 -7.23
N VAL A 153 2.69 -8.34 -6.07
CA VAL A 153 1.91 -9.33 -5.32
C VAL A 153 0.66 -8.63 -4.83
N ASN A 154 -0.50 -9.22 -5.10
CA ASN A 154 -1.77 -8.74 -4.57
C ASN A 154 -1.83 -8.94 -3.05
N VAL A 155 -2.27 -7.91 -2.33
CA VAL A 155 -2.49 -7.97 -0.89
C VAL A 155 -3.97 -7.71 -0.62
N GLY A 156 -4.68 -8.75 -0.20
CA GLY A 156 -6.11 -8.70 0.08
C GLY A 156 -6.56 -9.83 0.98
N SER A 157 -7.83 -9.78 1.38
CA SER A 157 -8.43 -10.82 2.22
C SER A 157 -8.79 -12.10 1.44
N GLY A 158 -8.88 -12.00 0.10
CA GLY A 158 -9.49 -13.02 -0.75
C GLY A 158 -10.99 -13.22 -0.52
N LYS A 159 -11.62 -12.36 0.29
CA LYS A 159 -13.05 -12.41 0.64
C LYS A 159 -13.74 -11.14 0.15
N GLU A 160 -14.92 -11.29 -0.42
CA GLU A 160 -15.80 -10.19 -0.80
C GLU A 160 -17.06 -10.17 0.07
N VAL A 161 -17.64 -8.98 0.17
CA VAL A 161 -18.95 -8.75 0.78
C VAL A 161 -19.70 -7.78 -0.13
N THR A 162 -21.02 -7.86 -0.13
CA THR A 162 -21.86 -6.87 -0.79
C THR A 162 -21.82 -5.53 -0.05
N ILE A 163 -22.17 -4.44 -0.75
CA ILE A 163 -22.33 -3.12 -0.12
C ILE A 163 -23.41 -3.17 0.97
N LYS A 164 -24.45 -3.99 0.76
CA LYS A 164 -25.51 -4.21 1.75
C LYS A 164 -24.98 -4.83 3.05
N GLU A 165 -24.28 -5.95 2.96
CA GLU A 165 -23.69 -6.61 4.14
C GLU A 165 -22.69 -5.70 4.87
N LEU A 166 -21.91 -4.90 4.12
CA LEU A 166 -20.98 -3.93 4.72
C LEU A 166 -21.73 -2.83 5.48
N ALA A 167 -22.79 -2.26 4.89
CA ALA A 167 -23.58 -1.20 5.53
C ALA A 167 -24.33 -1.72 6.77
N GLU A 168 -24.90 -2.92 6.70
CA GLU A 168 -25.55 -3.58 7.83
C GLU A 168 -24.55 -3.87 8.95
N SER A 169 -23.36 -4.36 8.62
CA SER A 169 -22.27 -4.55 9.59
C SER A 169 -21.88 -3.23 10.26
N MET A 170 -21.83 -2.12 9.51
CA MET A 170 -21.53 -0.81 10.07
C MET A 170 -22.63 -0.30 11.00
N LYS A 171 -23.90 -0.51 10.62
CA LYS A 171 -25.06 -0.18 11.45
C LYS A 171 -24.97 -0.88 12.81
N GLU A 172 -24.64 -2.17 12.82
CA GLU A 172 -24.40 -2.93 14.06
C GLU A 172 -23.26 -2.35 14.89
N VAL A 173 -22.10 -2.09 14.27
CA VAL A 173 -20.89 -1.62 14.98
C VAL A 173 -21.08 -0.23 15.59
N VAL A 174 -21.78 0.66 14.90
CA VAL A 174 -22.07 2.02 15.38
C VAL A 174 -23.20 2.04 16.41
N GLY A 175 -24.07 1.02 16.43
CA GLY A 175 -25.28 1.00 17.24
C GLY A 175 -26.39 1.89 16.68
N PHE A 176 -26.47 2.03 15.35
CA PHE A 176 -27.50 2.84 14.70
C PHE A 176 -28.84 2.08 14.68
N GLU A 177 -29.88 2.66 15.29
CA GLU A 177 -31.20 2.01 15.40
C GLU A 177 -32.14 2.31 14.22
N GLY A 178 -31.81 3.28 13.36
CA GLY A 178 -32.64 3.65 12.21
C GLY A 178 -32.63 2.65 11.06
N GLU A 179 -33.43 2.90 10.03
CA GLU A 179 -33.52 2.04 8.83
C GLU A 179 -32.47 2.42 7.77
N LEU A 180 -31.91 1.41 7.09
CA LEU A 180 -31.09 1.61 5.89
C LEU A 180 -31.99 1.57 4.66
N VAL A 181 -32.05 2.68 3.92
CA VAL A 181 -32.84 2.81 2.70
C VAL A 181 -31.93 2.73 1.48
N TRP A 182 -32.35 1.95 0.48
CA TRP A 182 -31.59 1.70 -0.75
C TRP A 182 -32.27 2.37 -1.95
N ASP A 183 -31.63 3.40 -2.52
CA ASP A 183 -32.13 4.09 -3.73
C ASP A 183 -31.65 3.36 -5.00
N THR A 184 -32.49 2.50 -5.55
CA THR A 184 -32.22 1.74 -6.78
C THR A 184 -32.35 2.57 -8.05
N SER A 185 -32.70 3.86 -7.97
CA SER A 185 -32.68 4.76 -9.13
C SER A 185 -31.26 5.20 -9.52
N LYS A 186 -30.28 5.00 -8.62
CA LYS A 186 -28.87 5.33 -8.87
C LYS A 186 -28.12 4.15 -9.49
N PRO A 187 -27.15 4.41 -10.38
CA PRO A 187 -26.38 3.35 -11.00
C PRO A 187 -25.41 2.73 -10.01
N ASP A 188 -25.27 1.40 -10.09
CA ASP A 188 -24.21 0.67 -9.42
C ASP A 188 -22.87 0.76 -10.18
N GLY A 189 -21.79 0.47 -9.45
CA GLY A 189 -20.46 0.27 -10.03
C GLY A 189 -20.34 -1.08 -10.77
N THR A 190 -19.11 -1.53 -10.98
CA THR A 190 -18.87 -2.90 -11.47
C THR A 190 -19.45 -3.91 -10.45
N PRO A 191 -20.20 -4.95 -10.89
CA PRO A 191 -20.87 -5.88 -9.97
C PRO A 191 -19.93 -6.59 -8.99
N ARG A 192 -18.66 -6.76 -9.38
CA ARG A 192 -17.65 -7.46 -8.61
C ARG A 192 -16.28 -6.81 -8.79
N LYS A 193 -15.52 -6.69 -7.69
CA LYS A 193 -14.13 -6.21 -7.71
C LYS A 193 -13.35 -6.80 -6.53
N LEU A 194 -12.58 -7.85 -6.78
CA LEU A 194 -11.78 -8.57 -5.79
C LEU A 194 -10.43 -8.94 -6.40
N MET A 195 -9.32 -8.67 -5.70
CA MET A 195 -7.99 -9.15 -6.13
C MET A 195 -7.80 -10.61 -5.71
N ASP A 196 -7.20 -11.41 -6.60
CA ASP A 196 -6.76 -12.76 -6.26
C ASP A 196 -5.53 -12.66 -5.35
N SER A 197 -5.61 -13.22 -4.15
CA SER A 197 -4.52 -13.22 -3.15
C SER A 197 -3.78 -14.56 -3.08
N SER A 198 -4.04 -15.49 -4.01
CA SER A 198 -3.46 -16.84 -4.01
C SER A 198 -1.93 -16.85 -3.97
N LYS A 199 -1.28 -15.91 -4.67
CA LYS A 199 0.19 -15.76 -4.63
C LYS A 199 0.68 -15.44 -3.22
N LEU A 200 0.05 -14.48 -2.53
CA LEU A 200 0.41 -14.09 -1.18
C LEU A 200 0.13 -15.20 -0.15
N LEU A 201 -1.00 -15.91 -0.30
CA LEU A 201 -1.34 -17.08 0.50
C LEU A 201 -0.30 -18.18 0.34
N GLY A 202 0.17 -18.43 -0.89
CA GLY A 202 1.24 -19.37 -1.21
C GLY A 202 2.59 -19.01 -0.59
N LEU A 203 2.82 -17.73 -0.28
CA LEU A 203 3.99 -17.27 0.49
C LEU A 203 3.83 -17.45 2.02
N GLY A 204 2.73 -18.05 2.47
CA GLY A 204 2.45 -18.32 3.88
C GLY A 204 1.91 -17.12 4.66
N TRP A 205 1.49 -16.05 3.98
CA TRP A 205 0.85 -14.91 4.63
C TRP A 205 -0.67 -15.00 4.53
N MET A 206 -1.37 -14.79 5.65
CA MET A 206 -2.82 -14.70 5.68
C MET A 206 -3.27 -13.49 6.51
N PRO A 207 -4.38 -12.83 6.13
CA PRO A 207 -4.99 -11.79 6.94
C PRO A 207 -5.47 -12.38 8.27
N LYS A 208 -5.23 -11.66 9.36
CA LYS A 208 -5.61 -12.10 10.72
C LYS A 208 -6.79 -11.34 11.32
N ILE A 209 -7.19 -10.24 10.67
CA ILE A 209 -8.25 -9.35 11.14
C ILE A 209 -9.47 -9.61 10.26
N SER A 210 -10.58 -10.01 10.86
CA SER A 210 -11.85 -10.15 10.14
C SER A 210 -12.42 -8.77 9.79
N LEU A 211 -13.36 -8.71 8.83
CA LEU A 211 -14.03 -7.45 8.52
C LEU A 211 -14.69 -6.86 9.78
N LYS A 212 -15.47 -7.67 10.51
CA LYS A 212 -16.19 -7.22 11.71
C LYS A 212 -15.24 -6.68 12.79
N ASP A 213 -14.17 -7.40 13.11
CA ASP A 213 -13.19 -6.94 14.10
C ASP A 213 -12.51 -5.64 13.66
N GLY A 214 -12.13 -5.56 12.39
CA GLY A 214 -11.52 -4.36 11.82
C GLY A 214 -12.44 -3.13 11.87
N LEU A 215 -13.74 -3.32 11.65
CA LEU A 215 -14.74 -2.25 11.75
C LEU A 215 -14.90 -1.75 13.19
N ILE A 216 -14.96 -2.67 14.16
CA ILE A 216 -15.05 -2.34 15.60
C ILE A 216 -13.83 -1.51 16.02
N ASP A 217 -12.62 -2.00 15.72
CA ASP A 217 -11.38 -1.32 16.08
C ASP A 217 -11.25 0.06 15.42
N THR A 218 -11.65 0.16 14.15
CA THR A 218 -11.62 1.43 13.41
C THR A 218 -12.64 2.43 13.96
N TYR A 219 -13.86 1.99 14.28
CA TYR A 219 -14.88 2.85 14.87
C TYR A 219 -14.46 3.35 16.26
N LYS A 220 -13.88 2.47 17.08
CA LYS A 220 -13.30 2.86 18.37
C LYS A 220 -12.23 3.94 18.20
N TRP A 221 -11.30 3.75 17.27
CA TRP A 221 -10.28 4.76 16.96
C TRP A 221 -10.92 6.09 16.52
N TYR A 222 -11.94 6.04 15.66
CA TYR A 222 -12.64 7.24 15.19
C TYR A 222 -13.30 8.02 16.35
N VAL A 223 -14.00 7.33 17.25
CA VAL A 223 -14.62 7.97 18.43
C VAL A 223 -13.57 8.61 19.32
N GLU A 224 -12.45 7.93 19.56
CA GLU A 224 -11.37 8.41 20.42
C GLU A 224 -10.59 9.60 19.84
N ASN A 225 -10.50 9.71 18.50
CA ASN A 225 -9.60 10.67 17.85
C ASN A 225 -10.31 11.78 17.07
N VAL A 226 -11.59 11.62 16.72
CA VAL A 226 -12.33 12.60 15.90
C VAL A 226 -13.50 13.22 16.66
N ILE A 227 -14.24 12.43 17.44
CA ILE A 227 -15.39 12.95 18.19
C ILE A 227 -14.97 13.58 19.53
N LYS A 228 -13.95 13.01 20.19
CA LYS A 228 -13.49 13.46 21.51
C LYS A 228 -12.44 14.58 21.48
N GLN A 229 -12.12 15.12 20.29
CA GLN A 229 -11.27 16.31 20.12
C GLN A 229 -12.14 17.54 19.90
#